data_AF-K4LFL7-F1
#
_entry.id   AF-K4LFL7-F1
#
_cell.length_a   1.000
_cell.length_b   1.000
_cell.length_c   1.000
_cell.angle_alpha   90.00
_cell.angle_beta   90.00
_cell.angle_gamma   90.00
#
_symmetry.space_group_name_H-M   'P 1'
#
loop_
_entity.id
_entity.type
_entity.pdbx_description
1 polymer ?
#
loop_
_entity_poly.entity_id
_entity_poly.type
_entity_poly.pdbx_seq_one_letter_code
_entity_poly.pdbx_strand_id
1 'polypeptide(L)' 'MFLKCPYCNIEYNSPETFNVHVQSCYYKDCPQPLQTDFEALSYQELKEIALSKGIKAGNMKKADIIKSLKEKED' A
#
# COMPACT_ATOMS: atom_id res chain seq x y z
N MET A 1 -10.89 8.02 -17.03
CA MET A 1 -9.47 7.78 -16.71
C MET A 1 -9.27 8.21 -15.27
N PHE A 2 -8.77 7.32 -14.41
CA PHE A 2 -8.47 7.64 -13.01
C PHE A 2 -6.98 7.95 -12.91
N LEU A 3 -6.62 8.97 -12.13
CA LEU A 3 -5.24 9.40 -11.92
C LEU A 3 -4.82 9.00 -10.52
N LYS A 4 -3.72 8.27 -10.40
CA LYS A 4 -3.27 7.72 -9.11
C LYS A 4 -2.00 8.42 -8.65
N CYS A 5 -2.00 8.94 -7.42
CA CYS A 5 -0.82 9.61 -6.86
C CYS A 5 0.28 8.57 -6.58
N PRO A 6 1.52 8.75 -7.09
CA PRO A 6 2.60 7.78 -6.87
C PRO A 6 3.09 7.74 -5.41
N TYR A 7 2.83 8.80 -4.64
CA TYR A 7 3.34 8.96 -3.28
C TYR A 7 2.39 8.45 -2.21
N CYS A 8 1.07 8.52 -2.43
CA CYS A 8 0.05 8.11 -1.46
C CYS A 8 -0.92 7.06 -2.01
N ASN A 9 -0.80 6.70 -3.29
CA ASN A 9 -1.63 5.73 -4.00
C ASN A 9 -3.15 6.04 -4.02
N ILE A 10 -3.56 7.27 -3.67
CA ILE A 10 -4.96 7.72 -3.78
C ILE A 10 -5.33 7.93 -5.25
N GLU A 11 -6.53 7.49 -5.61
CA GLU A 11 -7.13 7.65 -6.94
C GLU A 11 -8.00 8.91 -7.02
N TYR A 12 -7.81 9.66 -8.10
CA TYR A 12 -8.51 10.89 -8.39
C TYR A 12 -9.25 10.78 -9.72
N ASN A 13 -10.49 11.28 -9.74
CA ASN A 13 -11.32 11.34 -10.93
C ASN A 13 -11.07 12.58 -11.79
N SER A 14 -10.43 13.61 -11.22
CA SER A 14 -10.21 14.89 -11.87
C SER A 14 -8.71 15.22 -11.95
N PRO A 15 -8.22 15.64 -13.14
CA PRO A 15 -6.82 16.00 -13.33
C PRO A 15 -6.38 17.24 -12.55
N GLU A 16 -7.29 18.18 -12.32
CA GLU A 16 -7.04 19.38 -11.50
C GLU A 16 -6.77 19.00 -10.03
N THR A 17 -7.65 18.19 -9.44
CA THR A 17 -7.51 17.70 -8.07
C THR A 17 -6.25 16.85 -7.90
N PHE A 18 -5.93 16.01 -8.89
CA PHE A 18 -4.69 15.24 -8.91
C PHE A 18 -3.44 16.12 -8.91
N ASN A 19 -3.38 17.13 -9.78
CA ASN A 19 -2.22 18.02 -9.87
C ASN A 19 -1.97 18.80 -8.57
N VAL A 20 -3.04 19.38 -8.01
CA VAL A 20 -2.94 20.10 -6.72
C VAL A 20 -2.51 19.17 -5.60
N HIS A 21 -3.07 17.95 -5.56
CA HIS A 21 -2.67 16.96 -4.57
C HIS A 21 -1.20 16.56 -4.71
N VAL A 22 -0.72 16.24 -5.90
CA VAL A 22 0.66 15.81 -6.15
C VAL A 22 1.66 16.90 -5.76
N GLN A 23 1.33 18.18 -5.99
CA GLN A 23 2.19 19.30 -5.59
C GLN A 23 2.33 19.46 -4.08
N SER A 24 1.22 19.30 -3.34
CA SER A 24 1.15 19.42 -1.88
C SER A 24 1.10 18.06 -1.16
N CYS A 25 1.50 16.98 -1.83
CA CYS A 25 1.38 15.66 -1.26
C CYS A 25 2.35 15.55 -0.09
N TYR A 26 1.83 15.37 1.12
CA TYR A 26 2.65 15.20 2.31
C TYR A 26 3.69 14.07 2.16
N TYR A 27 3.32 13.00 1.44
CA TYR A 27 4.18 11.85 1.16
C TYR A 27 5.26 12.09 0.10
N LYS A 28 5.24 13.25 -0.59
CA LYS A 28 6.29 13.65 -1.54
C LYS A 28 7.55 14.15 -0.81
N ASP A 29 7.35 14.92 0.27
CA ASP A 29 8.43 15.52 1.06
C ASP A 29 8.89 14.59 2.20
N CYS A 30 7.96 13.84 2.78
CA CYS A 30 8.26 12.77 3.71
C CYS A 30 7.93 11.44 3.03
N PRO A 31 8.91 10.73 2.43
CA PRO A 31 8.71 9.35 2.01
C PRO A 31 8.55 8.50 3.26
N GLN A 32 7.39 8.58 3.91
CA GLN A 32 6.99 7.54 4.83
C GLN A 32 6.92 6.24 4.03
N PRO A 33 7.28 5.09 4.64
CA PRO A 33 6.89 3.82 4.07
C PRO A 33 5.38 3.92 3.89
N LEU A 34 4.94 3.98 2.64
CA LEU A 34 3.54 3.94 2.29
C LEU A 34 2.98 2.79 3.11
N GLN A 35 2.17 3.09 4.14
CA GLN A 35 1.49 2.06 4.90
C GLN A 35 0.73 1.31 3.83
N THR A 36 1.31 0.19 3.43
CA THR A 36 0.74 -0.62 2.40
C THR A 36 -0.47 -1.13 3.13
N ASP A 37 -1.63 -0.60 2.77
CA ASP A 37 -2.86 -0.93 3.46
C ASP A 37 -3.13 -2.39 3.11
N PHE A 38 -2.52 -3.27 3.88
CA PHE A 38 -2.53 -4.71 3.64
C PHE A 38 -3.99 -5.20 3.66
N GLU A 39 -4.89 -4.45 4.30
CA GLU A 39 -6.34 -4.66 4.26
C GLU A 39 -6.94 -4.40 2.86
N ALA A 40 -6.45 -3.40 2.12
CA ALA A 40 -6.86 -3.08 0.75
C ALA A 40 -6.22 -4.00 -0.31
N LEU A 41 -5.10 -4.66 0.02
CA LEU A 41 -4.46 -5.62 -0.88
C LEU A 41 -5.26 -6.91 -1.02
N SER A 42 -5.15 -7.52 -2.21
CA SER A 42 -5.77 -8.81 -2.49
C SER A 42 -5.03 -9.92 -1.74
N TYR A 43 -5.71 -11.04 -1.45
CA TYR A 43 -5.08 -12.17 -0.74
C TYR A 43 -3.80 -12.67 -1.45
N GLN A 44 -3.79 -12.62 -2.79
CA GLN A 44 -2.66 -13.01 -3.61
C GLN A 44 -1.46 -12.06 -3.43
N GLU A 45 -1.67 -10.75 -3.55
CA GLU A 45 -0.65 -9.72 -3.31
C GLU A 45 -0.05 -9.85 -1.90
N LEU A 46 -0.90 -10.04 -0.89
CA LEU A 46 -0.46 -10.26 0.50
C LEU A 46 0.43 -11.50 0.62
N LYS A 47 0.09 -12.56 -0.10
CA LYS A 47 0.86 -13.81 -0.10
C LYS A 47 2.23 -13.61 -0.74
N GLU A 48 2.32 -12.83 -1.81
CA GLU A 48 3.58 -12.52 -2.51
C GLU A 48 4.49 -11.60 -1.68
N ILE A 49 3.93 -10.60 -1.02
CA ILE A 49 4.69 -9.72 -0.12
C ILE A 49 5.16 -10.51 1.11
N ALA A 50 4.29 -11.36 1.67
CA ALA A 50 4.65 -12.25 2.77
C ALA A 50 5.80 -13.18 2.37
N LEU A 51 5.72 -13.79 1.19
CA LEU A 51 6.76 -14.68 0.68
C LEU A 51 8.08 -13.94 0.44
N SER A 52 8.02 -12.70 -0.09
CA SER A 52 9.19 -11.83 -0.24
C SER A 52 9.84 -11.46 1.10
N LYS A 53 9.05 -11.35 2.18
CA LYS A 53 9.54 -11.12 3.55
C LYS A 53 9.87 -12.42 4.32
N GLY A 54 9.83 -13.57 3.63
CA GLY A 54 10.15 -14.89 4.20
C GLY A 54 9.03 -15.52 5.05
N ILE A 55 7.80 -15.03 4.93
CA ILE A 55 6.61 -15.53 5.65
C ILE A 55 5.85 -16.51 4.74
N LYS A 56 5.74 -17.78 5.16
CA LYS A 56 4.98 -18.80 4.42
C LYS A 56 3.48 -18.69 4.69
N ALA A 57 2.80 -17.87 3.89
CA ALA A 57 1.36 -17.64 3.95
C ALA A 57 0.48 -18.78 3.37
N GLY A 58 1.04 -19.96 3.10
CA GLY A 58 0.36 -21.07 2.39
C GLY A 58 -0.93 -21.60 3.04
N ASN A 59 -1.09 -21.42 4.35
CA ASN A 59 -2.26 -21.87 5.12
C ASN A 59 -2.81 -20.77 6.06
N MET A 60 -2.36 -19.53 5.90
CA MET A 60 -2.75 -18.40 6.76
C MET A 60 -3.96 -17.65 6.20
N LYS A 61 -4.82 -17.17 7.10
CA LYS A 61 -5.94 -16.27 6.76
C LYS A 61 -5.40 -14.90 6.35
N LYS A 62 -6.13 -14.18 5.50
CA LYS A 62 -5.78 -12.82 5.03
C LYS A 62 -5.33 -11.92 6.19
N ALA A 63 -6.11 -11.90 7.29
CA ALA A 63 -5.83 -11.10 8.48
C ALA A 63 -4.52 -11.48 9.19
N ASP A 64 -4.17 -12.77 9.22
CA ASP A 64 -2.92 -13.26 9.83
C ASP A 64 -1.70 -12.85 9.02
N ILE A 65 -1.82 -12.86 7.69
CA ILE A 65 -0.79 -12.41 6.76
C ILE A 65 -0.56 -10.91 6.92
N ILE A 66 -1.65 -10.12 6.94
CA ILE A 66 -1.62 -8.67 7.17
C ILE A 66 -0.92 -8.35 8.49
N LYS A 67 -1.28 -9.04 9.57
CA LYS A 67 -0.69 -8.84 10.90
C LYS A 67 0.82 -9.16 10.88
N SER A 68 1.20 -10.30 10.31
CA SER A 68 2.61 -10.72 10.20
C SER A 68 3.46 -9.78 9.35
N LEU A 69 2.84 -9.16 8.33
CA LEU A 69 3.48 -8.16 7.48
C LEU A 69 3.71 -6.85 8.23
N LYS A 70 2.70 -6.38 8.98
CA LYS A 70 2.79 -5.19 9.85
C LYS A 70 3.84 -5.35 10.95
N GLU A 71 3.94 -6.53 11.57
CA GLU A 71 4.93 -6.81 12.63
C GLU A 71 6.39 -6.87 12.13
N LYS A 72 6.62 -6.99 10.81
CA LYS A 72 7.96 -7.02 10.19
C LYS A 72 8.40 -5.67 9.60
N GLU A 73 7.65 -4.61 9.81
CA GLU A 73 8.01 -3.24 9.40
C GLU A 73 8.47 -2.35 10.58
N ASP A 74 8.53 -2.90 11.80
CA ASP A 74 9.10 -2.26 13.00
C ASP A 74 10.62 -2.52 13.11
#